data_AF-R6DJC5-F1
#
_entry.id   AF-R6DJC5-F1
#
_cell.length_a   1.000
_cell.length_b   1.000
_cell.length_c   1.000
_cell.angle_alpha   90.00
_cell.angle_beta   90.00
_cell.angle_gamma   90.00
#
_symmetry.space_group_name_H-M   'P 1'
#
loop_
_entity.id
_entity.type
_entity.pdbx_description
1 polymer ?
#
loop_
_entity_poly.entity_id
_entity_poly.type
_entity_poly.pdbx_seq_one_letter_code
_entity_poly.pdbx_strand_id
1 'polypeptide(L)'
;MNKGKATANTVALQSAIFNLKFEISYKLQNMEYQQERLIAYRKALVKQMSEQVKELPRDNFAVRQHLKYVELYSLEENYQALTFEDTLLVKEEVAPLILPDNDEIKALRFDALMYGIELACLVGKKYSKARSDLYKKVAGVAGVANIPEIQEQSDLIDKILHTDYMEHADINEFEEIREKLRDLIKYIPPKISQSYNTDFSDELLSQEWKEAELDNDDLKKYKEKAEYYIRKHQDNLVIAKLHSNQPLTKMDVEALEEILWKEIGTKQDYEQEYGAKPLGELVREIVGLDMKAAKAAFSKYLYDAGFDSRQTYFVNQIVEYIVHNGMMKDFSVLQEPPFTDQGSVVDIFTDASVWMGIRSVIESINANAIA
;
A
#
# COMPACT_ATOMS: atom_id res chain seq x y z
N MET A 1 -26.91 -39.36 0.53
CA MET A 1 -26.42 -38.02 0.91
C MET A 1 -25.35 -37.63 -0.08
N ASN A 2 -25.65 -36.71 -1.01
CA ASN A 2 -24.67 -36.23 -1.99
C ASN A 2 -23.63 -35.39 -1.24
N LYS A 3 -22.38 -35.88 -1.17
CA LYS A 3 -21.23 -35.06 -0.77
C LYS A 3 -21.15 -33.90 -1.77
N GLY A 4 -21.39 -32.68 -1.31
CA GLY A 4 -21.32 -31.48 -2.16
C GLY A 4 -19.97 -31.45 -2.87
N LYS A 5 -19.97 -31.26 -4.20
CA LYS A 5 -18.73 -31.11 -4.96
C LYS A 5 -17.99 -29.89 -4.42
N ALA A 6 -16.74 -30.07 -4.02
CA ALA A 6 -15.87 -28.97 -3.65
C ALA A 6 -15.71 -28.00 -4.83
N THR A 7 -15.66 -26.71 -4.54
CA THR A 7 -15.51 -25.68 -5.58
C THR A 7 -14.08 -25.67 -6.14
N ALA A 8 -13.88 -25.31 -7.40
CA ALA A 8 -12.55 -25.26 -8.02
C ALA A 8 -11.55 -24.39 -7.21
N ASN A 9 -12.04 -23.35 -6.55
CA ASN A 9 -11.23 -22.45 -5.72
C ASN A 9 -10.70 -23.10 -4.44
N THR A 10 -11.42 -24.04 -3.82
CA THR A 10 -10.94 -24.74 -2.60
C THR A 10 -9.84 -25.73 -2.92
N VAL A 11 -9.95 -26.41 -4.07
CA VAL A 11 -8.90 -27.32 -4.57
C VAL A 11 -7.62 -26.54 -4.86
N ALA A 12 -7.71 -25.42 -5.59
CA ALA A 12 -6.56 -24.58 -5.89
C ALA A 12 -5.86 -24.02 -4.63
N LEU A 13 -6.63 -23.65 -3.61
CA LEU A 13 -6.10 -23.11 -2.36
C LEU A 13 -5.26 -24.13 -1.60
N GLN A 14 -5.74 -25.37 -1.49
CA GLN A 14 -4.99 -26.41 -0.81
C GLN A 14 -3.78 -26.89 -1.59
N SER A 15 -3.89 -27.00 -2.91
CA SER A 15 -2.72 -27.27 -3.74
C SER A 15 -1.63 -26.22 -3.48
N ALA A 16 -2.02 -24.95 -3.33
CA ALA A 16 -1.09 -23.88 -2.97
C ALA A 16 -0.51 -24.05 -1.55
N ILE A 17 -1.33 -24.38 -0.55
CA ILE A 17 -0.86 -24.62 0.83
C ILE A 17 0.12 -25.80 0.86
N PHE A 18 -0.19 -26.90 0.18
CA PHE A 18 0.67 -28.07 0.10
C PHE A 18 2.04 -27.70 -0.49
N ASN A 19 2.05 -26.93 -1.58
CA ASN A 19 3.29 -26.43 -2.19
C ASN A 19 4.09 -25.54 -1.24
N LEU A 20 3.42 -24.61 -0.54
CA LEU A 20 4.10 -23.75 0.43
C LEU A 20 4.75 -24.56 1.55
N LYS A 21 4.03 -25.54 2.12
CA LYS A 21 4.59 -26.46 3.13
C LYS A 21 5.79 -27.24 2.62
N PHE A 22 5.74 -27.68 1.36
CA PHE A 22 6.83 -28.42 0.74
C PHE A 22 8.08 -27.54 0.56
N GLU A 23 7.90 -26.33 0.02
CA GLU A 23 8.99 -25.35 -0.14
C GLU A 23 9.61 -24.94 1.20
N ILE A 24 8.78 -24.72 2.24
CA ILE A 24 9.25 -24.47 3.61
C ILE A 24 10.07 -25.66 4.12
N SER A 25 9.56 -26.89 3.96
CA SER A 25 10.26 -28.11 4.40
C SER A 25 11.60 -28.33 3.70
N TYR A 26 11.68 -27.97 2.41
CA TYR A 26 12.92 -27.93 1.63
C TYR A 26 13.89 -26.88 2.19
N LYS A 27 13.44 -25.65 2.44
CA LYS A 27 14.32 -24.58 2.96
C LYS A 27 14.83 -24.84 4.38
N LEU A 28 13.98 -25.38 5.25
CA LEU A 28 14.32 -25.71 6.64
C LEU A 28 15.36 -26.85 6.76
N GLN A 29 15.72 -27.53 5.67
CA GLN A 29 16.79 -28.53 5.69
C GLN A 29 18.21 -27.91 5.76
N ASN A 30 18.34 -26.61 5.45
CA ASN A 30 19.62 -25.94 5.49
C ASN A 30 20.19 -25.90 6.92
N MET A 31 21.53 -25.89 7.03
CA MET A 31 22.24 -25.93 8.31
C MET A 31 21.85 -24.79 9.25
N GLU A 32 21.58 -23.61 8.69
CA GLU A 32 21.18 -22.38 9.42
C GLU A 32 19.87 -22.56 10.22
N TYR A 33 19.02 -23.50 9.81
CA TYR A 33 17.71 -23.74 10.41
C TYR A 33 17.64 -25.04 11.22
N GLN A 34 18.78 -25.69 11.52
CA GLN A 34 18.87 -26.92 12.33
C GLN A 34 18.77 -26.63 13.84
N GLN A 35 17.75 -25.86 14.23
CA GLN A 35 17.40 -25.57 15.61
C GLN A 35 16.31 -26.54 16.07
N GLU A 36 16.30 -26.95 17.33
CA GLU A 36 15.40 -27.99 17.84
C GLU A 36 13.92 -27.73 17.52
N ARG A 37 13.45 -26.49 17.69
CA ARG A 37 12.08 -26.08 17.38
C ARG A 37 11.76 -26.14 15.89
N LEU A 38 12.67 -25.67 15.02
CA LEU A 38 12.49 -25.69 13.56
C LEU A 38 12.57 -27.11 12.99
N ILE A 39 13.38 -27.99 13.61
CA ILE A 39 13.42 -29.42 13.28
C ILE A 39 12.08 -30.08 13.62
N ALA A 40 11.51 -29.77 14.80
CA ALA A 40 10.20 -30.26 15.20
C ALA A 40 9.09 -29.75 14.26
N TYR A 41 9.13 -28.46 13.92
CA TYR A 41 8.19 -27.85 12.98
C TYR A 41 8.26 -28.50 11.59
N ARG A 42 9.46 -28.67 11.04
CA ARG A 42 9.67 -29.38 9.77
C ARG A 42 9.12 -30.80 9.80
N LYS A 43 9.35 -31.55 10.89
CA LYS A 43 8.79 -32.90 11.06
C LYS A 43 7.27 -32.90 11.08
N ALA A 44 6.64 -31.92 11.74
CA ALA A 44 5.19 -31.78 11.75
C ALA A 44 4.65 -31.50 10.34
N LEU A 45 5.28 -30.61 9.56
CA LEU A 45 4.92 -30.33 8.18
C LEU A 45 5.02 -31.57 7.28
N VAL A 46 6.15 -32.29 7.37
CA VAL A 46 6.37 -33.53 6.60
C VAL A 46 5.34 -34.59 6.93
N LYS A 47 5.04 -34.79 8.22
CA LYS A 47 4.02 -35.73 8.66
C LYS A 47 2.66 -35.39 8.05
N GLN A 48 2.21 -34.14 8.20
CA GLN A 48 0.94 -33.67 7.63
C GLN A 48 0.87 -33.87 6.11
N MET A 49 1.92 -33.49 5.37
CA MET A 49 1.96 -33.67 3.92
C MET A 49 1.89 -35.15 3.54
N SER A 50 2.65 -36.02 4.22
CA SER A 50 2.64 -37.46 3.93
C SER A 50 1.29 -38.10 4.22
N GLU A 51 0.58 -37.66 5.27
CA GLU A 51 -0.77 -38.11 5.60
C GLU A 51 -1.77 -37.69 4.53
N GLN A 52 -1.72 -36.43 4.07
CA GLN A 52 -2.56 -35.94 2.98
C GLN A 52 -2.34 -36.72 1.67
N VAL A 53 -1.09 -37.07 1.34
CA VAL A 53 -0.79 -37.88 0.14
C VAL A 53 -1.28 -39.33 0.31
N LYS A 54 -1.20 -39.91 1.52
CA LYS A 54 -1.70 -41.27 1.80
C LYS A 54 -3.20 -41.41 1.62
N GLU A 55 -3.96 -40.35 1.90
CA GLU A 55 -5.42 -40.31 1.76
C GLU A 55 -5.91 -40.28 0.30
N LEU A 56 -5.01 -40.03 -0.66
CA LEU A 56 -5.37 -39.98 -2.07
C LEU A 56 -5.91 -41.34 -2.57
N PRO A 57 -7.10 -41.36 -3.21
CA PRO A 57 -7.68 -42.59 -3.70
C PRO A 57 -6.89 -43.12 -4.90
N ARG A 58 -6.07 -44.16 -4.67
CA ARG A 58 -5.21 -44.81 -5.68
C ARG A 58 -5.98 -45.39 -6.88
N ASP A 59 -7.29 -45.61 -6.72
CA ASP A 59 -8.15 -46.08 -7.81
C ASP A 59 -8.65 -44.95 -8.73
N ASN A 60 -8.47 -43.69 -8.34
CA ASN A 60 -8.85 -42.54 -9.16
C ASN A 60 -7.92 -42.42 -10.37
N PHE A 61 -8.49 -42.22 -11.55
CA PHE A 61 -7.77 -42.10 -12.81
C PHE A 61 -6.67 -41.03 -12.78
N ALA A 62 -6.97 -39.85 -12.23
CA ALA A 62 -5.99 -38.77 -12.11
C ALA A 62 -4.81 -39.18 -11.20
N VAL A 63 -5.09 -39.81 -10.06
CA VAL A 63 -4.06 -40.30 -9.12
C VAL A 63 -3.20 -41.40 -9.76
N ARG A 64 -3.81 -42.29 -10.56
CA ARG A 64 -3.08 -43.36 -11.27
C ARG A 64 -2.06 -42.83 -12.28
N GLN A 65 -2.35 -41.71 -12.94
CA GLN A 65 -1.42 -41.08 -13.88
C GLN A 65 -0.13 -40.59 -13.18
N HIS A 66 -0.25 -40.17 -11.93
CA HIS A 66 0.85 -39.62 -11.11
C HIS A 66 1.29 -40.57 -9.98
N LEU A 67 0.93 -41.86 -10.06
CA LEU A 67 1.06 -42.82 -8.95
C LEU A 67 2.49 -42.94 -8.41
N LYS A 68 3.49 -42.87 -9.30
CA LYS A 68 4.92 -42.89 -8.93
C LYS A 68 5.24 -41.83 -7.87
N TYR A 69 4.77 -40.60 -8.07
CA TYR A 69 5.06 -39.48 -7.18
C TYR A 69 4.19 -39.52 -5.93
N VAL A 70 2.94 -39.98 -6.05
CA VAL A 70 2.05 -40.20 -4.91
C VAL A 70 2.62 -41.25 -3.96
N GLU A 71 3.15 -42.36 -4.47
CA GLU A 71 3.79 -43.38 -3.64
C GLU A 71 5.07 -42.85 -2.97
N LEU A 72 5.90 -42.12 -3.73
CA LEU A 72 7.12 -41.50 -3.23
C LEU A 72 6.82 -40.57 -2.05
N TYR A 73 5.94 -39.59 -2.23
CA TYR A 73 5.63 -38.59 -1.22
C TYR A 73 4.60 -39.05 -0.17
N SER A 74 4.13 -40.31 -0.25
CA SER A 74 3.37 -40.93 0.84
C SER A 74 4.26 -41.38 2.01
N LEU A 75 5.59 -41.46 1.84
CA LEU A 75 6.51 -41.91 2.88
C LEU A 75 7.32 -40.73 3.42
N GLU A 76 7.32 -40.55 4.75
CA GLU A 76 8.08 -39.46 5.42
C GLU A 76 9.60 -39.55 5.15
N GLU A 77 10.13 -40.75 4.94
CA GLU A 77 11.55 -41.00 4.63
C GLU A 77 12.01 -40.27 3.36
N ASN A 78 11.12 -40.14 2.38
CA ASN A 78 11.43 -39.49 1.10
C ASN A 78 11.50 -37.95 1.20
N TYR A 79 11.23 -37.39 2.37
CA TYR A 79 11.41 -35.97 2.65
C TYR A 79 12.74 -35.67 3.35
N GLN A 80 13.61 -36.66 3.61
CA GLN A 80 14.85 -36.42 4.38
C GLN A 80 15.85 -35.53 3.64
N ALA A 81 15.99 -35.68 2.32
CA ALA A 81 16.92 -34.92 1.49
C ALA A 81 16.19 -34.39 0.25
N LEU A 82 15.54 -33.24 0.39
CA LEU A 82 14.77 -32.62 -0.69
C LEU A 82 15.68 -31.80 -1.59
N THR A 83 15.50 -31.90 -2.90
CA THR A 83 16.16 -31.06 -3.89
C THR A 83 15.25 -29.92 -4.35
N PHE A 84 15.81 -28.93 -5.06
CA PHE A 84 14.99 -27.90 -5.68
C PHE A 84 14.07 -28.49 -6.77
N GLU A 85 14.54 -29.49 -7.50
CA GLU A 85 13.76 -30.18 -8.53
C GLU A 85 12.51 -30.86 -7.94
N ASP A 86 12.63 -31.44 -6.74
CA ASP A 86 11.51 -32.02 -6.02
C ASP A 86 10.38 -31.02 -5.75
N THR A 87 10.72 -29.75 -5.50
CA THR A 87 9.71 -28.69 -5.30
C THR A 87 8.90 -28.41 -6.56
N LEU A 88 9.54 -28.50 -7.74
CA LEU A 88 8.87 -28.34 -9.03
C LEU A 88 8.03 -29.56 -9.38
N LEU A 89 8.58 -30.76 -9.18
CA LEU A 89 7.89 -32.02 -9.42
C LEU A 89 6.63 -32.15 -8.58
N VAL A 90 6.70 -31.86 -7.28
CA VAL A 90 5.54 -31.94 -6.39
C VAL A 90 4.45 -30.96 -6.79
N LYS A 91 4.84 -29.75 -7.21
CA LYS A 91 3.90 -28.72 -7.65
C LYS A 91 3.09 -29.14 -8.87
N GLU A 92 3.68 -29.89 -9.79
CA GLU A 92 3.03 -30.36 -11.01
C GLU A 92 2.29 -31.68 -10.81
N GLU A 93 2.88 -32.63 -10.08
CA GLU A 93 2.46 -34.03 -10.10
C GLU A 93 1.62 -34.44 -8.88
N VAL A 94 1.80 -33.78 -7.73
CA VAL A 94 1.16 -34.20 -6.46
C VAL A 94 0.20 -33.15 -5.92
N ALA A 95 0.60 -31.89 -5.87
CA ALA A 95 -0.20 -30.81 -5.30
C ALA A 95 -1.60 -30.65 -5.94
N PRO A 96 -1.79 -30.81 -7.27
CA PRO A 96 -3.12 -30.72 -7.88
C PRO A 96 -4.08 -31.83 -7.47
N LEU A 97 -3.56 -32.94 -6.90
CA LEU A 97 -4.34 -34.10 -6.50
C LEU A 97 -4.82 -34.02 -5.05
N ILE A 98 -4.25 -33.12 -4.25
CA ILE A 98 -4.57 -32.96 -2.84
C ILE A 98 -6.07 -32.65 -2.66
N LEU A 99 -6.69 -33.38 -1.73
CA LEU A 99 -8.13 -33.33 -1.52
C LEU A 99 -8.53 -32.19 -0.57
N PRO A 100 -9.63 -31.47 -0.88
CA PRO A 100 -10.24 -30.44 -0.02
C PRO A 100 -10.47 -30.94 1.40
N ASP A 101 -9.82 -30.29 2.36
CA ASP A 101 -10.07 -30.43 3.78
C ASP A 101 -11.46 -29.86 4.07
N ASN A 102 -12.13 -30.41 5.08
CA ASN A 102 -13.43 -29.90 5.53
C ASN A 102 -13.32 -28.64 6.42
N ASP A 103 -12.13 -28.03 6.47
CA ASP A 103 -11.85 -26.83 7.26
C ASP A 103 -12.54 -25.59 6.68
N GLU A 104 -12.73 -24.59 7.54
CA GLU A 104 -13.32 -23.32 7.12
C GLU A 104 -12.42 -22.61 6.10
N ILE A 105 -12.99 -22.18 4.97
CA ILE A 105 -12.25 -21.53 3.87
C ILE A 105 -11.48 -20.29 4.36
N LYS A 106 -12.02 -19.54 5.34
CA LYS A 106 -11.35 -18.39 5.93
C LYS A 106 -10.07 -18.78 6.68
N ALA A 107 -10.08 -19.88 7.42
CA ALA A 107 -8.93 -20.42 8.13
C ALA A 107 -7.87 -20.92 7.14
N LEU A 108 -8.26 -21.67 6.10
CA LEU A 108 -7.34 -22.12 5.06
C LEU A 108 -6.66 -20.94 4.32
N ARG A 109 -7.41 -19.87 4.02
CA ARG A 109 -6.84 -18.64 3.45
C ARG A 109 -5.91 -17.90 4.41
N PHE A 110 -6.07 -18.10 5.71
CA PHE A 110 -5.14 -17.58 6.71
C PHE A 110 -3.88 -18.42 6.77
N ASP A 111 -3.99 -19.76 6.80
CA ASP A 111 -2.84 -20.66 6.71
C ASP A 111 -1.97 -20.36 5.48
N ALA A 112 -2.59 -20.23 4.29
CA ALA A 112 -1.87 -19.88 3.07
C ALA A 112 -1.12 -18.54 3.16
N LEU A 113 -1.70 -17.55 3.84
CA LEU A 113 -1.06 -16.26 4.07
C LEU A 113 0.15 -16.40 4.99
N MET A 114 0.00 -17.14 6.10
CA MET A 114 1.06 -17.34 7.08
C MET A 114 2.25 -18.12 6.49
N TYR A 115 1.99 -19.26 5.84
CA TYR A 115 3.04 -20.01 5.16
C TYR A 115 3.73 -19.19 4.05
N GLY A 116 2.99 -18.32 3.36
CA GLY A 116 3.58 -17.39 2.39
C GLY A 116 4.55 -16.38 3.03
N ILE A 117 4.23 -15.87 4.22
CA ILE A 117 5.10 -14.96 4.99
C ILE A 117 6.35 -15.72 5.49
N GLU A 118 6.18 -16.91 6.04
CA GLU A 118 7.28 -17.75 6.53
C GLU A 118 8.28 -18.08 5.40
N LEU A 119 7.78 -18.52 4.25
CA LEU A 119 8.60 -18.81 3.09
C LEU A 119 9.36 -17.57 2.61
N ALA A 120 8.73 -16.39 2.58
CA ALA A 120 9.40 -15.16 2.19
C ALA A 120 10.54 -14.80 3.17
N CYS A 121 10.33 -15.00 4.48
CA CYS A 121 11.37 -14.83 5.49
C CYS A 121 12.54 -15.79 5.24
N LEU A 122 12.26 -17.07 4.93
CA LEU A 122 13.28 -18.08 4.59
C LEU A 122 14.10 -17.73 3.33
N VAL A 123 13.52 -16.99 2.39
CA VAL A 123 14.19 -16.54 1.14
C VAL A 123 14.88 -15.17 1.32
N GLY A 124 14.79 -14.58 2.52
CA GLY A 124 15.38 -13.26 2.81
C GLY A 124 14.67 -12.10 2.11
N LYS A 125 13.42 -12.30 1.68
CA LYS A 125 12.60 -11.25 1.03
C LYS A 125 11.58 -10.70 2.02
N LYS A 126 11.43 -9.37 2.08
CA LYS A 126 10.37 -8.74 2.84
C LYS A 126 9.06 -8.83 2.06
N TYR A 127 8.09 -9.59 2.58
CA TYR A 127 6.76 -9.72 1.95
C TYR A 127 5.79 -8.67 2.48
N SER A 128 6.04 -7.40 2.12
CA SER A 128 5.32 -6.22 2.62
C SER A 128 3.81 -6.32 2.47
N LYS A 129 3.33 -6.78 1.31
CA LYS A 129 1.88 -6.94 1.03
C LYS A 129 1.23 -7.98 1.94
N ALA A 130 1.84 -9.16 2.10
CA ALA A 130 1.29 -10.20 2.96
C ALA A 130 1.31 -9.80 4.45
N ARG A 131 2.33 -9.05 4.89
CA ARG A 131 2.36 -8.46 6.24
C ARG A 131 1.25 -7.43 6.45
N SER A 132 0.99 -6.57 5.46
CA SER A 132 -0.16 -5.64 5.47
C SER A 132 -1.49 -6.39 5.55
N ASP A 133 -1.64 -7.49 4.80
CA ASP A 133 -2.85 -8.31 4.84
C ASP A 133 -3.01 -9.05 6.18
N LEU A 134 -1.92 -9.49 6.80
CA LEU A 134 -1.93 -10.05 8.15
C LEU A 134 -2.37 -9.00 9.18
N TYR A 135 -1.80 -7.79 9.11
CA TYR A 135 -2.22 -6.66 9.96
C TYR A 135 -3.72 -6.38 9.82
N LYS A 136 -4.25 -6.30 8.59
CA LYS A 136 -5.69 -6.09 8.35
C LYS A 136 -6.55 -7.20 8.95
N LYS A 137 -6.11 -8.46 8.86
CA LYS A 137 -6.84 -9.60 9.46
C LYS A 137 -6.82 -9.52 10.99
N VAL A 138 -5.67 -9.24 11.58
CA VAL A 138 -5.53 -9.09 13.04
C VAL A 138 -6.38 -7.91 13.55
N ALA A 139 -6.36 -6.77 12.86
CA ALA A 139 -7.22 -5.63 13.16
C ALA A 139 -8.71 -5.98 13.05
N GLY A 140 -9.08 -6.81 12.06
CA GLY A 140 -10.43 -7.35 11.91
C GLY A 140 -10.86 -8.22 13.08
N VAL A 141 -9.96 -9.06 13.62
CA VAL A 141 -10.20 -9.87 14.83
C VAL A 141 -10.31 -8.97 16.06
N ALA A 142 -9.44 -7.96 16.20
CA ALA A 142 -9.51 -6.98 17.29
C ALA A 142 -10.83 -6.21 17.30
N GLY A 143 -11.43 -5.94 16.14
CA GLY A 143 -12.73 -5.28 16.01
C GLY A 143 -13.91 -6.06 16.63
N VAL A 144 -13.74 -7.36 16.92
CA VAL A 144 -14.73 -8.23 17.58
C VAL A 144 -14.24 -8.72 18.96
N ALA A 145 -13.52 -7.86 19.69
CA ALA A 145 -12.95 -8.13 21.03
C ALA A 145 -13.97 -8.47 22.14
N ASN A 146 -15.27 -8.49 21.85
CA ASN A 146 -16.31 -8.94 22.79
C ASN A 146 -16.39 -10.47 22.93
N ILE A 147 -15.67 -11.23 22.11
CA ILE A 147 -15.63 -12.69 22.11
C ILE A 147 -14.56 -13.18 23.11
N PRO A 148 -14.89 -14.07 24.07
CA PRO A 148 -13.94 -14.54 25.09
C PRO A 148 -12.67 -15.16 24.52
N GLU A 149 -12.77 -16.00 23.47
CA GLU A 149 -11.60 -16.64 22.85
C GLU A 149 -10.64 -15.63 22.22
N ILE A 150 -11.14 -14.45 21.82
CA ILE A 150 -10.31 -13.36 21.28
C ILE A 150 -9.63 -12.59 22.42
N GLN A 151 -10.34 -12.39 23.54
CA GLN A 151 -9.78 -11.75 24.72
C GLN A 151 -8.61 -12.55 25.31
N GLU A 152 -8.65 -13.88 25.25
CA GLU A 152 -7.53 -14.74 25.66
C GLU A 152 -6.25 -14.50 24.85
N GLN A 153 -6.37 -13.97 23.62
CA GLN A 153 -5.25 -13.67 22.73
C GLN A 153 -4.98 -12.16 22.61
N SER A 154 -5.55 -11.32 23.50
CA SER A 154 -5.44 -9.86 23.44
C SER A 154 -3.98 -9.39 23.42
N ASP A 155 -3.13 -9.99 24.25
CA ASP A 155 -1.72 -9.60 24.37
C ASP A 155 -0.97 -9.81 23.05
N LEU A 156 -1.24 -10.91 22.34
CA LEU A 156 -0.64 -11.18 21.04
C LEU A 156 -1.18 -10.22 19.97
N ILE A 157 -2.49 -9.95 19.98
CA ILE A 157 -3.14 -9.02 19.06
C ILE A 157 -2.58 -7.62 19.24
N ASP A 158 -2.47 -7.13 20.48
CA ASP A 158 -1.93 -5.81 20.79
C ASP A 158 -0.45 -5.70 20.42
N LYS A 159 0.34 -6.75 20.67
CA LYS A 159 1.74 -6.80 20.24
C LYS A 159 1.87 -6.67 18.72
N ILE A 160 1.01 -7.34 17.95
CA ILE A 160 1.03 -7.26 16.48
C ILE A 160 0.59 -5.86 15.98
N LEU A 161 -0.40 -5.24 16.61
CA LEU A 161 -1.00 -4.00 16.11
C LEU A 161 -0.23 -2.74 16.52
N HIS A 162 0.37 -2.73 17.71
CA HIS A 162 0.90 -1.51 18.33
C HIS A 162 2.42 -1.49 18.50
N THR A 163 3.14 -2.50 18.00
CA THR A 163 4.60 -2.59 18.10
C THR A 163 5.25 -2.99 16.78
N ASP A 164 6.56 -2.84 16.68
CA ASP A 164 7.36 -3.27 15.51
C ASP A 164 7.56 -4.80 15.45
N TYR A 165 6.73 -5.57 16.16
CA TYR A 165 6.83 -7.02 16.25
C TYR A 165 6.89 -7.71 14.88
N MET A 166 6.07 -7.26 13.92
CA MET A 166 6.06 -7.83 12.57
C MET A 166 7.35 -7.60 11.77
N GLU A 167 8.16 -6.60 12.14
CA GLU A 167 9.41 -6.30 11.44
C GLU A 167 10.54 -7.24 11.84
N HIS A 168 10.54 -7.65 13.10
CA HIS A 168 11.56 -8.48 13.72
C HIS A 168 11.16 -9.94 13.94
N ALA A 169 9.89 -10.27 13.69
CA ALA A 169 9.37 -11.60 13.93
C ALA A 169 10.11 -12.69 13.15
N ASP A 170 10.44 -13.78 13.83
CA ASP A 170 11.01 -14.98 13.23
C ASP A 170 9.93 -15.97 12.74
N ILE A 171 10.36 -17.07 12.12
CA ILE A 171 9.46 -18.11 11.60
C ILE A 171 8.65 -18.77 12.73
N ASN A 172 9.25 -18.92 13.92
CA ASN A 172 8.57 -19.54 15.06
C ASN A 172 7.42 -18.64 15.56
N GLU A 173 7.65 -17.33 15.56
CA GLU A 173 6.67 -16.32 15.93
C GLU A 173 5.54 -16.25 14.90
N PHE A 174 5.83 -16.36 13.59
CA PHE A 174 4.78 -16.47 12.58
C PHE A 174 3.95 -17.75 12.71
N GLU A 175 4.58 -18.89 13.02
CA GLU A 175 3.84 -20.13 13.26
C GLU A 175 2.95 -20.03 14.51
N GLU A 176 3.44 -19.39 15.58
CA GLU A 176 2.65 -19.14 16.79
C GLU A 176 1.44 -18.22 16.51
N ILE A 177 1.62 -17.19 15.68
CA ILE A 177 0.52 -16.34 15.19
C ILE A 177 -0.49 -17.18 14.41
N ARG A 178 -0.02 -18.09 13.54
CA ARG A 178 -0.89 -18.98 12.76
C ARG A 178 -1.75 -19.82 13.70
N GLU A 179 -1.12 -20.56 14.62
CA GLU A 179 -1.83 -21.46 15.54
C GLU A 179 -2.87 -20.73 16.40
N LYS A 180 -2.52 -19.58 16.98
CA LYS A 180 -3.38 -18.85 17.93
C LYS A 180 -4.52 -18.10 17.25
N LEU A 181 -4.31 -17.56 16.05
CA LEU A 181 -5.30 -16.71 15.38
C LEU A 181 -6.16 -17.45 14.35
N ARG A 182 -5.72 -18.62 13.85
CA ARG A 182 -6.40 -19.37 12.78
C ARG A 182 -7.89 -19.56 13.03
N ASP A 183 -8.25 -20.05 14.22
CA ASP A 183 -9.63 -20.36 14.57
C ASP A 183 -10.47 -19.11 14.91
N LEU A 184 -9.81 -17.97 15.11
CA LEU A 184 -10.45 -16.68 15.41
C LEU A 184 -10.82 -15.91 14.14
N ILE A 185 -10.17 -16.19 13.00
CA ILE A 185 -10.45 -15.52 11.71
C ILE A 185 -11.91 -15.67 11.27
N LYS A 186 -12.59 -16.76 11.67
CA LYS A 186 -14.00 -16.99 11.35
C LYS A 186 -14.92 -15.87 11.83
N TYR A 187 -14.57 -15.26 12.97
CA TYR A 187 -15.34 -14.21 13.62
C TYR A 187 -15.23 -12.85 12.92
N ILE A 188 -14.31 -12.68 11.97
CA ILE A 188 -14.21 -11.44 11.20
C ILE A 188 -15.49 -11.29 10.37
N PRO A 189 -16.27 -10.21 10.58
CA PRO A 189 -17.50 -10.00 9.83
C PRO A 189 -17.18 -9.81 8.34
N PRO A 190 -18.00 -10.36 7.44
CA PRO A 190 -17.81 -10.12 6.01
C PRO A 190 -17.94 -8.62 5.72
N LYS A 191 -17.01 -8.05 4.95
CA LYS A 191 -17.20 -6.71 4.40
C LYS A 191 -18.47 -6.73 3.55
N ILE A 192 -19.45 -5.91 3.91
CA ILE A 192 -20.63 -5.65 3.08
C ILE A 192 -20.15 -4.80 1.90
N SER A 193 -19.68 -5.46 0.84
CA SER A 193 -19.45 -4.79 -0.44
C SER A 193 -20.77 -4.81 -1.18
N GLN A 194 -21.37 -3.64 -1.41
CA GLN A 194 -22.51 -3.52 -2.31
C GLN A 194 -22.00 -3.80 -3.73
N SER A 195 -22.20 -5.02 -4.23
CA SER A 195 -21.96 -5.33 -5.64
C SER A 195 -23.10 -4.72 -6.46
N TYR A 196 -22.81 -3.65 -7.20
CA TYR A 196 -23.71 -3.16 -8.24
C TYR A 196 -23.59 -4.11 -9.45
N ASN A 197 -24.65 -4.87 -9.72
CA ASN A 197 -24.71 -5.74 -10.89
C ASN A 197 -25.45 -4.97 -11.98
N THR A 198 -24.72 -4.31 -12.87
CA THR A 198 -25.27 -3.60 -14.03
C THR A 198 -25.08 -4.45 -15.27
N ASP A 199 -26.19 -4.79 -15.92
CA ASP A 199 -26.26 -5.49 -17.20
C ASP A 199 -26.15 -4.45 -18.32
N PHE A 200 -25.00 -4.38 -19.00
CA PHE A 200 -24.79 -3.48 -20.13
C PHE A 200 -24.86 -4.28 -21.43
N SER A 201 -25.78 -3.91 -22.31
CA SER A 201 -25.78 -4.35 -23.70
C SER A 201 -24.77 -3.49 -24.47
N ASP A 202 -23.56 -3.99 -24.68
CA ASP A 202 -22.48 -3.23 -25.33
C ASP A 202 -22.76 -2.96 -26.81
N GLU A 203 -22.87 -1.68 -27.19
CA GLU A 203 -22.50 -1.19 -28.52
C GLU A 203 -21.15 -0.47 -28.39
N LEU A 204 -20.12 -1.02 -29.05
CA LEU A 204 -18.74 -0.57 -28.92
C LEU A 204 -18.51 0.67 -29.79
N LEU A 205 -18.66 1.86 -29.20
CA LEU A 205 -18.57 3.15 -29.90
C LEU A 205 -17.13 3.69 -30.05
N SER A 206 -16.17 3.24 -29.23
CA SER A 206 -14.73 3.51 -29.40
C SER A 206 -13.85 2.56 -28.58
N GLN A 207 -12.64 2.27 -29.08
CA GLN A 207 -11.56 1.62 -28.31
C GLN A 207 -10.59 2.70 -27.84
N GLU A 208 -10.83 3.26 -26.66
CA GLU A 208 -9.80 3.97 -25.91
C GLU A 208 -9.18 3.02 -24.89
N TRP A 209 -7.87 2.80 -25.02
CA TRP A 209 -7.10 2.09 -24.01
C TRP A 209 -6.99 2.99 -22.78
N LYS A 210 -7.69 2.63 -21.71
CA LYS A 210 -7.36 3.11 -20.37
C LYS A 210 -6.46 2.07 -19.73
N GLU A 211 -5.24 2.47 -19.40
CA GLU A 211 -4.32 1.65 -18.63
C GLU A 211 -4.95 1.36 -17.26
N ALA A 212 -4.89 0.12 -16.80
CA ALA A 212 -5.49 -0.27 -15.53
C ALA A 212 -4.78 0.50 -14.39
N GLU A 213 -5.50 1.40 -13.72
CA GLU A 213 -5.09 1.97 -12.44
C GLU A 213 -5.15 0.87 -11.38
N LEU A 214 -4.08 0.07 -11.32
CA LEU A 214 -3.79 -0.76 -10.17
C LEU A 214 -3.24 0.17 -9.10
N ASP A 215 -3.99 0.38 -8.01
CA ASP A 215 -3.51 1.06 -6.80
C ASP A 215 -2.19 0.42 -6.35
N ASN A 216 -1.09 1.06 -6.72
CA ASN A 216 0.24 0.60 -6.39
C ASN A 216 0.58 1.20 -5.02
N ASP A 217 0.45 0.39 -3.97
CA ASP A 217 0.68 0.76 -2.57
C ASP A 217 2.07 1.38 -2.33
N ASP A 218 3.00 1.21 -3.28
CA ASP A 218 4.33 1.80 -3.27
C ASP A 218 4.35 3.29 -3.69
N LEU A 219 3.43 3.74 -4.56
CA LEU A 219 3.25 5.15 -4.91
C LEU A 219 2.70 5.94 -3.72
N LYS A 220 1.72 5.37 -3.02
CA LYS A 220 1.18 5.95 -1.79
C LYS A 220 2.26 6.14 -0.72
N LYS A 221 3.18 5.18 -0.58
CA LYS A 221 4.34 5.30 0.31
C LYS A 221 5.32 6.37 -0.15
N TYR A 222 5.57 6.52 -1.45
CA TYR A 222 6.43 7.60 -1.97
C TYR A 222 5.84 8.97 -1.63
N LYS A 223 4.55 9.17 -1.90
CA LYS A 223 3.80 10.39 -1.59
C LYS A 223 3.95 10.77 -0.11
N GLU A 224 3.63 9.83 0.78
CA GLU A 224 3.68 10.03 2.23
C GLU A 224 5.10 10.36 2.71
N LYS A 225 6.13 9.70 2.18
CA LYS A 225 7.53 9.98 2.51
C LYS A 225 7.99 11.36 2.04
N ALA A 226 7.64 11.74 0.80
CA ALA A 226 7.98 13.04 0.24
C ALA A 226 7.33 14.18 1.03
N GLU A 227 6.02 14.08 1.30
CA GLU A 227 5.29 15.06 2.12
C GLU A 227 5.86 15.15 3.54
N TYR A 228 6.13 14.01 4.18
CA TYR A 228 6.71 13.98 5.53
C TYR A 228 8.07 14.66 5.58
N TYR A 229 8.97 14.34 4.64
CA TYR A 229 10.30 14.95 4.59
C TYR A 229 10.19 16.47 4.42
N ILE A 230 9.39 16.92 3.45
CA ILE A 230 9.25 18.35 3.15
C ILE A 230 8.69 19.11 4.36
N ARG A 231 7.68 18.57 5.05
CA ARG A 231 7.12 19.20 6.27
C ARG A 231 8.11 19.21 7.43
N LYS A 232 8.94 18.17 7.57
CA LYS A 232 9.91 18.04 8.67
C LYS A 232 11.15 18.90 8.49
N HIS A 233 11.58 19.10 7.24
CA HIS A 233 12.83 19.76 6.89
C HIS A 233 12.62 21.18 6.32
N GLN A 234 11.69 21.95 6.90
CA GLN A 234 11.46 23.35 6.49
C GLN A 234 12.66 24.27 6.78
N ASP A 235 13.59 23.82 7.64
CA ASP A 235 14.88 24.46 7.92
C ASP A 235 15.93 24.20 6.81
N ASN A 236 15.69 23.26 5.90
CA ASN A 236 16.52 23.07 4.72
C ASN A 236 16.53 24.37 3.89
N LEU A 237 17.73 24.78 3.47
CA LEU A 237 17.95 26.05 2.79
C LEU A 237 17.08 26.26 1.55
N VAL A 238 16.84 25.21 0.76
CA VAL A 238 16.02 25.30 -0.45
C VAL A 238 14.52 25.37 -0.13
N ILE A 239 14.07 24.57 0.83
CA ILE A 239 12.66 24.57 1.27
C ILE A 239 12.32 25.91 1.94
N ALA A 240 13.21 26.43 2.77
CA ALA A 240 13.07 27.75 3.41
C ALA A 240 13.01 28.90 2.40
N LYS A 241 13.81 28.84 1.32
CA LYS A 241 13.74 29.81 0.22
C LYS A 241 12.37 29.83 -0.44
N LEU A 242 11.83 28.65 -0.76
CA LEU A 242 10.51 28.51 -1.39
C LEU A 242 9.38 29.04 -0.49
N HIS A 243 9.42 28.68 0.80
CA HIS A 243 8.46 29.16 1.79
C HIS A 243 8.55 30.69 1.96
N SER A 244 9.74 31.29 1.89
CA SER A 244 9.95 32.73 2.06
C SER A 244 9.85 33.57 0.77
N ASN A 245 9.32 32.99 -0.32
CA ASN A 245 9.15 33.64 -1.62
C ASN A 245 10.44 34.12 -2.31
N GLN A 246 11.54 33.41 -2.13
CA GLN A 246 12.79 33.69 -2.84
C GLN A 246 12.86 32.88 -4.14
N PRO A 247 13.41 33.45 -5.24
CA PRO A 247 13.53 32.74 -6.50
C PRO A 247 14.49 31.55 -6.37
N LEU A 248 14.09 30.41 -6.94
CA LEU A 248 14.95 29.24 -7.06
C LEU A 248 16.09 29.46 -8.04
N THR A 249 17.27 28.92 -7.70
CA THR A 249 18.41 28.82 -8.63
C THR A 249 18.55 27.40 -9.15
N LYS A 250 19.35 27.19 -10.21
CA LYS A 250 19.63 25.85 -10.75
C LYS A 250 20.22 24.89 -9.71
N MET A 251 21.13 25.39 -8.86
CA MET A 251 21.71 24.60 -7.78
C MET A 251 20.67 24.19 -6.72
N ASP A 252 19.67 25.04 -6.49
CA ASP A 252 18.59 24.73 -5.56
C ASP A 252 17.69 23.61 -6.13
N VAL A 253 17.45 23.59 -7.45
CA VAL A 253 16.71 22.50 -8.11
C VAL A 253 17.48 21.19 -8.03
N GLU A 254 18.78 21.19 -8.34
CA GLU A 254 19.63 20.00 -8.23
C GLU A 254 19.59 19.41 -6.80
N ALA A 255 19.61 20.26 -5.77
CA ALA A 255 19.49 19.81 -4.38
C ALA A 255 18.12 19.15 -4.08
N LEU A 256 17.02 19.67 -4.65
CA LEU A 256 15.71 19.03 -4.53
C LEU A 256 15.65 17.71 -5.30
N GLU A 257 16.31 17.60 -6.46
CA GLU A 257 16.40 16.36 -7.22
C GLU A 257 17.13 15.27 -6.43
N GLU A 258 18.27 15.58 -5.81
CA GLU A 258 19.00 14.63 -4.97
C GLU A 258 18.11 14.09 -3.82
N ILE A 259 17.38 14.98 -3.14
CA ILE A 259 16.51 14.60 -2.02
C ILE A 259 15.31 13.76 -2.51
N LEU A 260 14.54 14.27 -3.46
CA LEU A 260 13.26 13.68 -3.86
C LEU A 260 13.41 12.48 -4.80
N TRP A 261 14.49 12.41 -5.58
CA TRP A 261 14.72 11.36 -6.57
C TRP A 261 15.88 10.42 -6.27
N LYS A 262 16.62 10.61 -5.16
CA LYS A 262 17.63 9.62 -4.73
C LYS A 262 17.53 9.21 -3.27
N GLU A 263 17.21 10.14 -2.36
CA GLU A 263 17.10 9.79 -0.92
C GLU A 263 15.71 9.22 -0.57
N ILE A 264 14.64 9.86 -1.05
CA ILE A 264 13.26 9.51 -0.68
C ILE A 264 12.67 8.41 -1.57
N GLY A 265 13.03 8.41 -2.85
CA GLY A 265 12.59 7.46 -3.87
C GLY A 265 13.31 7.74 -5.17
N THR A 266 12.71 7.38 -6.31
CA THR A 266 13.30 7.59 -7.64
C THR A 266 12.55 8.65 -8.44
N LYS A 267 13.18 9.18 -9.49
CA LYS A 267 12.52 10.06 -10.47
C LYS A 267 11.27 9.42 -11.11
N GLN A 268 11.30 8.11 -11.32
CA GLN A 268 10.16 7.39 -11.88
C GLN A 268 8.98 7.36 -10.90
N ASP A 269 9.24 7.13 -9.61
CA ASP A 269 8.19 7.16 -8.58
C ASP A 269 7.55 8.56 -8.49
N TYR A 270 8.38 9.60 -8.63
CA TYR A 270 7.92 10.99 -8.68
C TYR A 270 7.02 11.27 -9.89
N GLU A 271 7.46 10.92 -11.09
CA GLU A 271 6.71 11.17 -12.33
C GLU A 271 5.41 10.37 -12.36
N GLN A 272 5.36 9.19 -11.74
CA GLN A 272 4.14 8.40 -11.62
C GLN A 272 3.13 9.00 -10.63
N GLU A 273 3.58 9.51 -9.48
CA GLU A 273 2.68 10.06 -8.45
C GLU A 273 2.26 11.51 -8.75
N TYR A 274 3.20 12.35 -9.18
CA TYR A 274 3.00 13.80 -9.33
C TYR A 274 3.05 14.29 -10.79
N GLY A 275 3.32 13.41 -11.76
CA GLY A 275 3.46 13.78 -13.16
C GLY A 275 4.74 14.57 -13.44
N ALA A 276 4.75 15.30 -14.56
CA ALA A 276 5.86 16.18 -14.96
C ALA A 276 5.89 17.53 -14.21
N LYS A 277 5.41 17.55 -12.96
CA LYS A 277 5.32 18.76 -12.13
C LYS A 277 6.73 19.23 -11.71
N PRO A 278 7.07 20.53 -11.79
CA PRO A 278 8.34 21.03 -11.26
C PRO A 278 8.50 20.81 -9.75
N LEU A 279 9.70 20.46 -9.28
CA LEU A 279 9.94 20.14 -7.85
C LEU A 279 9.66 21.31 -6.91
N GLY A 280 10.03 22.53 -7.32
CA GLY A 280 9.78 23.73 -6.52
C GLY A 280 8.29 24.01 -6.33
N GLU A 281 7.47 23.67 -7.33
CA GLU A 281 6.01 23.76 -7.26
C GLU A 281 5.44 22.74 -6.27
N LEU A 282 5.88 21.47 -6.30
CA LEU A 282 5.45 20.46 -5.33
C LEU A 282 5.77 20.89 -3.89
N VAL A 283 7.01 21.32 -3.63
CA VAL A 283 7.42 21.75 -2.29
C VAL A 283 6.50 22.86 -1.79
N ARG A 284 6.17 23.82 -2.66
CA ARG A 284 5.32 24.96 -2.32
C ARG A 284 3.88 24.59 -2.04
N GLU A 285 3.33 23.63 -2.77
CA GLU A 285 2.00 23.07 -2.47
C GLU A 285 1.95 22.42 -1.08
N ILE A 286 3.07 21.87 -0.60
CA ILE A 286 3.14 21.15 0.68
C ILE A 286 3.41 22.09 1.87
N VAL A 287 4.35 23.04 1.72
CA VAL A 287 4.73 23.95 2.82
C VAL A 287 3.96 25.26 2.85
N GLY A 288 3.30 25.63 1.74
CA GLY A 288 2.66 26.93 1.60
C GLY A 288 3.63 28.10 1.42
N LEU A 289 3.14 29.31 1.61
CA LEU A 289 3.94 30.53 1.54
C LEU A 289 3.92 31.27 2.88
N ASP A 290 5.05 31.83 3.28
CA ASP A 290 5.13 32.66 4.48
C ASP A 290 4.21 33.88 4.38
N MET A 291 3.38 34.09 5.39
CA MET A 291 2.42 35.18 5.46
C MET A 291 3.08 36.57 5.33
N LYS A 292 4.27 36.76 5.89
CA LYS A 292 4.97 38.05 5.79
C LYS A 292 5.48 38.27 4.38
N ALA A 293 6.05 37.23 3.77
CA ALA A 293 6.50 37.27 2.37
C ALA A 293 5.34 37.55 1.40
N ALA A 294 4.20 36.90 1.60
CA ALA A 294 2.99 37.13 0.81
C ALA A 294 2.49 38.58 0.95
N LYS A 295 2.33 39.08 2.18
CA LYS A 295 1.91 40.47 2.42
C LYS A 295 2.92 41.49 1.89
N ALA A 296 4.22 41.19 1.92
CA ALA A 296 5.25 42.04 1.36
C ALA A 296 5.11 42.16 -0.16
N ALA A 297 4.84 41.05 -0.86
CA ALA A 297 4.61 41.03 -2.31
C ALA A 297 3.35 41.82 -2.71
N PHE A 298 2.28 41.76 -1.92
CA PHE A 298 1.04 42.50 -2.15
C PHE A 298 0.97 43.85 -1.43
N SER A 299 2.08 44.33 -0.85
CA SER A 299 2.08 45.51 0.03
C SER A 299 1.52 46.77 -0.65
N LYS A 300 1.82 46.95 -1.94
CA LYS A 300 1.23 48.02 -2.77
C LYS A 300 -0.29 47.97 -2.83
N TYR A 301 -0.92 46.79 -2.84
CA TYR A 301 -2.37 46.66 -2.99
C TYR A 301 -3.11 46.51 -1.66
N LEU A 302 -2.37 46.26 -0.57
CA LEU A 302 -2.92 46.15 0.78
C LEU A 302 -2.90 47.47 1.57
N TYR A 303 -1.94 48.35 1.26
CA TYR A 303 -1.69 49.58 2.05
C TYR A 303 -1.81 50.88 1.25
N ASP A 304 -2.07 50.82 -0.06
CA ASP A 304 -2.30 52.03 -0.85
C ASP A 304 -3.69 52.61 -0.54
N ALA A 305 -3.75 53.92 -0.35
CA ALA A 305 -4.91 54.66 0.15
C ALA A 305 -6.09 54.71 -0.85
N GLY A 306 -5.91 54.17 -2.06
CA GLY A 306 -6.92 54.14 -3.11
C GLY A 306 -7.81 52.90 -3.14
N PHE A 307 -7.54 51.87 -2.33
CA PHE A 307 -8.32 50.62 -2.33
C PHE A 307 -9.53 50.69 -1.38
N ASP A 308 -10.69 50.28 -1.86
CA ASP A 308 -11.89 50.19 -1.02
C ASP A 308 -11.90 48.91 -0.17
N SER A 309 -12.89 48.78 0.73
CA SER A 309 -12.98 47.64 1.64
C SER A 309 -13.20 46.30 0.92
N ARG A 310 -13.88 46.30 -0.24
CA ARG A 310 -14.17 45.08 -1.01
C ARG A 310 -12.93 44.63 -1.78
N GLN A 311 -12.19 45.57 -2.37
CA GLN A 311 -10.92 45.32 -3.04
C GLN A 311 -9.86 44.82 -2.05
N THR A 312 -9.77 45.46 -0.88
CA THR A 312 -8.86 45.04 0.19
C THR A 312 -9.20 43.64 0.71
N TYR A 313 -10.49 43.33 0.89
CA TYR A 313 -10.93 41.99 1.25
C TYR A 313 -10.49 40.96 0.20
N PHE A 314 -10.73 41.25 -1.08
CA PHE A 314 -10.37 40.35 -2.19
C PHE A 314 -8.86 40.07 -2.24
N VAL A 315 -8.02 41.09 -2.10
CA VAL A 315 -6.55 40.91 -2.08
C VAL A 315 -6.11 40.12 -0.86
N ASN A 316 -6.73 40.32 0.31
CA ASN A 316 -6.44 39.50 1.49
C ASN A 316 -6.82 38.03 1.27
N GLN A 317 -7.94 37.75 0.59
CA GLN A 317 -8.31 36.37 0.24
C GLN A 317 -7.30 35.73 -0.74
N ILE A 318 -6.74 36.50 -1.67
CA ILE A 318 -5.63 36.01 -2.53
C ILE A 318 -4.42 35.67 -1.68
N VAL A 319 -4.04 36.55 -0.74
CA VAL A 319 -2.91 36.32 0.17
C VAL A 319 -3.14 35.07 1.01
N GLU A 320 -4.31 34.91 1.62
CA GLU A 320 -4.66 33.73 2.42
C GLU A 320 -4.62 32.45 1.58
N TYR A 321 -5.16 32.49 0.37
CA TYR A 321 -5.14 31.37 -0.55
C TYR A 321 -3.70 30.95 -0.91
N ILE A 322 -2.84 31.91 -1.27
CA ILE A 322 -1.44 31.62 -1.65
C ILE A 322 -0.62 31.17 -0.43
N VAL A 323 -0.89 31.70 0.77
CA VAL A 323 -0.25 31.24 2.00
C VAL A 323 -0.57 29.77 2.27
N HIS A 324 -1.82 29.37 2.08
CA HIS A 324 -2.25 27.99 2.32
C HIS A 324 -1.82 27.02 1.22
N ASN A 325 -2.02 27.40 -0.05
CA ASN A 325 -1.82 26.51 -1.20
C ASN A 325 -0.44 26.69 -1.87
N GLY A 326 0.36 27.63 -1.39
CA GLY A 326 1.69 27.96 -1.91
C GLY A 326 1.68 28.80 -3.19
N MET A 327 0.70 28.60 -4.06
CA MET A 327 0.60 29.24 -5.39
C MET A 327 -0.86 29.38 -5.85
N MET A 328 -1.09 30.20 -6.87
CA MET A 328 -2.39 30.33 -7.55
C MET A 328 -2.18 30.29 -9.07
N LYS A 329 -2.33 29.11 -9.68
CA LYS A 329 -2.17 28.89 -11.13
C LYS A 329 -3.50 28.89 -11.88
N ASP A 330 -4.51 28.30 -11.28
CA ASP A 330 -5.87 28.32 -11.82
C ASP A 330 -6.62 29.54 -11.27
N PHE A 331 -6.95 30.49 -12.14
CA PHE A 331 -7.72 31.68 -11.78
C PHE A 331 -9.23 31.41 -11.69
N SER A 332 -9.69 30.22 -12.07
CA SER A 332 -11.10 29.83 -11.96
C SER A 332 -11.57 29.80 -10.51
N VAL A 333 -10.67 29.53 -9.55
CA VAL A 333 -10.95 29.57 -8.10
C VAL A 333 -11.47 30.93 -7.62
N LEU A 334 -11.17 32.01 -8.35
CA LEU A 334 -11.66 33.35 -8.05
C LEU A 334 -13.16 33.54 -8.34
N GLN A 335 -13.78 32.56 -8.99
CA GLN A 335 -15.23 32.52 -9.25
C GLN A 335 -16.00 31.77 -8.16
N GLU A 336 -15.32 31.29 -7.13
CA GLU A 336 -15.91 30.55 -6.01
C GLU A 336 -15.75 31.32 -4.68
N PRO A 337 -16.59 31.06 -3.66
CA PRO A 337 -16.38 31.60 -2.32
C PRO A 337 -15.01 31.17 -1.76
N PRO A 338 -14.30 32.02 -1.00
CA PRO A 338 -14.72 33.31 -0.44
C PRO A 338 -14.52 34.52 -1.38
N PHE A 339 -13.99 34.32 -2.59
CA PHE A 339 -13.68 35.41 -3.52
C PHE A 339 -14.93 36.11 -4.05
N THR A 340 -16.05 35.38 -4.16
CA THR A 340 -17.32 35.92 -4.65
C THR A 340 -18.23 36.52 -3.57
N ASP A 341 -17.84 36.46 -2.30
CA ASP A 341 -18.67 36.92 -1.17
C ASP A 341 -18.98 38.43 -1.21
N GLN A 342 -18.12 39.23 -1.84
CA GLN A 342 -18.24 40.69 -1.93
C GLN A 342 -18.43 41.19 -3.37
N GLY A 343 -18.77 40.29 -4.30
CA GLY A 343 -18.89 40.57 -5.73
C GLY A 343 -17.86 39.82 -6.57
N SER A 344 -18.06 39.75 -7.88
CA SER A 344 -17.09 39.11 -8.78
C SER A 344 -15.87 40.00 -9.00
N VAL A 345 -14.78 39.44 -9.54
CA VAL A 345 -13.57 40.20 -9.93
C VAL A 345 -13.93 41.43 -10.78
N VAL A 346 -14.88 41.28 -11.71
CA VAL A 346 -15.32 42.35 -12.62
C VAL A 346 -16.10 43.45 -11.88
N ASP A 347 -16.84 43.08 -10.84
CA ASP A 347 -17.61 44.03 -10.04
C ASP A 347 -16.71 44.81 -9.05
N ILE A 348 -15.68 44.16 -8.52
CA ILE A 348 -14.77 44.71 -7.51
C ILE A 348 -13.67 45.56 -8.15
N PHE A 349 -13.15 45.16 -9.31
CA PHE A 349 -12.08 45.84 -10.02
C PHE A 349 -12.58 46.43 -11.35
N THR A 350 -13.19 47.61 -11.29
CA THR A 350 -13.67 48.32 -12.49
C THR A 350 -12.55 48.83 -13.38
N ASP A 351 -11.36 49.06 -12.83
CA ASP A 351 -10.15 49.38 -13.60
C ASP A 351 -9.34 48.11 -13.85
N ALA A 352 -9.33 47.68 -15.12
CA ALA A 352 -8.61 46.49 -15.56
C ALA A 352 -7.09 46.57 -15.29
N SER A 353 -6.50 47.77 -15.24
CA SER A 353 -5.07 47.95 -14.99
C SER A 353 -4.67 47.56 -13.57
N VAL A 354 -5.55 47.80 -12.60
CA VAL A 354 -5.35 47.42 -11.19
C VAL A 354 -5.38 45.91 -11.04
N TRP A 355 -6.37 45.25 -11.64
CA TRP A 355 -6.47 43.79 -11.65
C TRP A 355 -5.27 43.13 -12.35
N MET A 356 -4.85 43.66 -13.51
CA MET A 356 -3.64 43.18 -14.20
C MET A 356 -2.39 43.32 -13.32
N GLY A 357 -2.29 44.38 -12.53
CA GLY A 357 -1.21 44.58 -11.58
C GLY A 357 -1.19 43.54 -10.45
N ILE A 358 -2.36 43.19 -9.90
CA ILE A 358 -2.50 42.14 -8.87
C ILE A 358 -2.13 40.78 -9.46
N ARG A 359 -2.65 40.47 -10.66
CA ARG A 359 -2.32 39.25 -11.40
C ARG A 359 -0.82 39.12 -11.68
N SER A 360 -0.16 40.21 -12.07
CA SER A 360 1.29 40.22 -12.29
C SER A 360 2.08 39.87 -11.03
N VAL A 361 1.61 40.28 -9.84
CA VAL A 361 2.21 39.86 -8.56
C VAL A 361 2.00 38.37 -8.31
N ILE A 362 0.81 37.82 -8.57
CA ILE A 362 0.54 36.38 -8.47
C ILE A 362 1.49 35.60 -9.39
N GLU A 363 1.61 36.03 -10.64
CA GLU A 363 2.49 35.40 -11.63
C GLU A 363 3.97 35.48 -11.21
N SER A 364 4.41 36.61 -10.64
CA SER A 364 5.77 36.75 -10.09
C SER A 364 6.01 35.83 -8.90
N ILE A 365 5.04 35.66 -8.00
CA ILE A 365 5.15 34.72 -6.89
C ILE A 365 5.28 33.30 -7.44
N ASN A 366 4.40 32.89 -8.35
CA ASN A 366 4.43 31.56 -8.95
C ASN A 366 5.78 31.31 -9.67
N ALA A 367 6.29 32.30 -10.41
CA ALA A 367 7.57 32.22 -11.10
C ALA A 367 8.74 31.96 -10.14
N ASN A 368 8.72 32.48 -8.91
CA ASN A 368 9.78 32.20 -7.94
C ASN A 368 9.88 30.71 -7.55
N ALA A 369 8.83 29.91 -7.77
CA ALA A 369 8.82 28.46 -7.54
C ALA A 369 9.39 27.64 -8.70
N ILE A 370 9.69 28.28 -9.83
CA ILE A 370 10.05 27.63 -11.08
C ILE A 370 11.39 28.24 -11.52
N ALA A 371 12.44 27.42 -11.60
CA ALA A 371 13.79 27.88 -11.92
C ALA A 371 14.01 28.18 -13.42
#